data_AF-A0A8J6TH31-F1
#
_entry.id   AF-A0A8J6TH31-F1
#
_cell.length_a   1.000
_cell.length_b   1.000
_cell.length_c   1.000
_cell.angle_alpha   90.00
_cell.angle_beta   90.00
_cell.angle_gamma   90.00
#
_symmetry.space_group_name_H-M   'P 1'
#
loop_
_entity.id
_entity.type
_entity.pdbx_description
1 polymer ?
#
loop_
_entity_poly.entity_id
_entity_poly.type
_entity_poly.pdbx_seq_one_letter_code
_entity_poly.pdbx_strand_id
1 'polypeptide(L)'
;MDAFTGIRSYKEVKPMERLVFTDGMSDAEGNLMTAEMMGMPEGTPVSMDVTVTFAHADGKTTVTVSHIGHESAGTGWEQALDKLEKVLA
;
A
#
# COMPACT_ATOMS: atom_id res chain seq x y z
N MET A 1 -14.22 17.20 4.64
CA MET A 1 -13.70 16.07 3.88
C MET A 1 -13.97 14.86 4.73
N ASP A 2 -14.91 14.03 4.31
CA ASP A 2 -15.14 12.74 4.96
C ASP A 2 -13.84 11.92 4.87
N ALA A 3 -13.51 11.22 5.94
CA ALA A 3 -12.31 10.39 5.96
C ALA A 3 -12.43 9.31 4.88
N PHE A 4 -11.44 9.19 4.00
CA PHE A 4 -11.38 8.08 3.06
C PHE A 4 -11.04 6.80 3.84
N THR A 5 -11.92 5.80 3.74
CA THR A 5 -11.64 4.46 4.25
C THR A 5 -10.94 3.67 3.16
N GLY A 6 -9.80 3.07 3.48
CA GLY A 6 -9.10 2.19 2.53
C GLY A 6 -9.24 0.72 2.93
N ILE A 7 -9.41 -0.14 1.94
CA ILE A 7 -9.52 -1.60 2.09
C ILE A 7 -8.26 -2.29 1.58
N ARG A 8 -7.80 -3.30 2.31
CA ARG A 8 -6.65 -4.12 1.92
C ARG A 8 -7.00 -5.59 1.93
N SER A 9 -6.48 -6.33 0.95
CA SER A 9 -6.56 -7.80 0.90
C SER A 9 -5.16 -8.38 0.85
N TYR A 10 -4.80 -9.17 1.87
CA TYR A 10 -3.50 -9.83 1.94
C TYR A 10 -3.50 -11.08 1.05
N LYS A 11 -2.59 -11.10 0.06
CA LYS A 11 -2.37 -12.22 -0.85
C LYS A 11 -1.28 -13.16 -0.32
N GLU A 12 -0.28 -12.63 0.37
CA GLU A 12 0.83 -13.38 0.95
C GLU A 12 1.32 -12.70 2.23
N VAL A 13 1.53 -13.50 3.28
CA VAL A 13 2.19 -13.08 4.51
C VAL A 13 3.25 -14.12 4.85
N LYS A 14 4.50 -13.82 4.52
CA LYS A 14 5.66 -14.60 4.96
C LYS A 14 6.37 -13.84 6.08
N PRO A 15 6.32 -14.36 7.32
CA PRO A 15 6.92 -13.69 8.47
C PRO A 15 8.37 -13.29 8.19
N MET A 16 8.71 -12.04 8.51
CA MET A 16 10.07 -11.47 8.39
C MET A 16 10.67 -11.44 6.98
N GLU A 17 9.94 -11.86 5.94
CA GLU A 17 10.47 -11.99 4.57
C GLU A 17 9.67 -11.15 3.56
N ARG A 18 8.35 -11.28 3.55
CA ARG A 18 7.53 -10.76 2.45
C ARG A 18 6.07 -10.53 2.82
N LEU A 19 5.52 -9.41 2.35
CA LEU A 19 4.10 -9.10 2.37
C LEU A 19 3.64 -8.77 0.94
N VAL A 20 2.54 -9.38 0.52
CA VAL A 20 1.87 -9.03 -0.74
C VAL A 20 0.42 -8.74 -0.44
N PHE A 21 -0.06 -7.57 -0.84
CA PHE A 21 -1.44 -7.16 -0.62
C PHE A 21 -1.92 -6.22 -1.72
N THR A 22 -3.24 -6.13 -1.86
CA THR A 22 -3.86 -5.05 -2.63
C THR A 22 -4.25 -3.91 -1.71
N ASP A 23 -4.18 -2.69 -2.23
CA ASP A 23 -4.71 -1.48 -1.60
C ASP A 23 -5.80 -0.86 -2.50
N GLY A 24 -6.83 -0.28 -1.92
CA GLY A 24 -7.93 0.36 -2.64
C GLY A 24 -8.80 1.20 -1.72
N MET A 25 -9.73 1.96 -2.31
CA MET A 25 -10.71 2.74 -1.55
C MET A 25 -11.98 1.93 -1.30
N SER A 26 -12.57 2.09 -0.12
CA SER A 26 -13.84 1.44 0.21
C SER A 26 -14.98 2.43 0.32
N ASP A 27 -16.18 1.97 -0.01
CA ASP A 27 -17.42 2.67 0.31
C ASP A 27 -17.72 2.62 1.83
N ALA A 28 -18.86 3.20 2.22
CA ALA A 28 -19.29 3.24 3.61
C ALA A 28 -19.63 1.86 4.20
N GLU A 29 -19.88 0.86 3.37
CA GLU A 29 -20.18 -0.52 3.76
C GLU A 29 -18.91 -1.40 3.77
N GLY A 30 -17.77 -0.86 3.33
CA GLY A 30 -16.50 -1.57 3.27
C GLY A 30 -16.28 -2.34 1.97
N ASN A 31 -17.06 -2.10 0.92
CA ASN A 31 -16.84 -2.70 -0.40
C ASN A 31 -15.81 -1.89 -1.20
N LEU A 32 -15.06 -2.55 -2.08
CA LEU A 32 -14.12 -1.88 -2.98
C LEU A 32 -14.89 -0.96 -3.95
N MET A 33 -14.49 0.31 -4.02
CA MET A 33 -15.10 1.28 -4.91
C MET A 33 -14.75 1.00 -6.38
N THR A 34 -15.69 1.28 -7.29
CA THR A 34 -15.45 1.26 -8.74
C THR A 34 -14.84 2.57 -9.22
N ALA A 35 -14.29 2.59 -10.44
CA ALA A 35 -13.75 3.81 -11.04
C ALA A 35 -14.83 4.89 -11.18
N GLU A 36 -16.05 4.52 -11.58
CA GLU A 36 -17.21 5.41 -11.68
C GLU A 36 -17.56 6.05 -10.34
N MET A 37 -17.60 5.27 -9.25
CA MET A 37 -17.86 5.78 -7.89
C MET A 37 -16.82 6.82 -7.44
N MET A 38 -15.60 6.72 -7.97
CA MET A 38 -14.51 7.66 -7.71
C MET A 38 -14.47 8.84 -8.69
N GLY A 39 -15.42 8.92 -9.65
CA GLY A 39 -15.41 9.92 -10.71
C GLY A 39 -14.25 9.76 -11.71
N MET A 40 -13.69 8.56 -11.80
CA MET A 40 -12.57 8.22 -12.68
C MET A 40 -13.07 7.59 -13.99
N PRO A 41 -12.30 7.69 -15.09
CA PRO A 41 -12.62 6.99 -16.34
C PRO A 41 -12.77 5.48 -16.18
N GLU A 42 -13.59 4.87 -17.04
CA GLU A 42 -13.70 3.42 -17.12
C GLU A 42 -12.33 2.78 -17.43
N GLY A 43 -12.02 1.69 -16.73
CA GLY A 43 -10.74 0.97 -16.89
C GLY A 43 -9.58 1.55 -16.07
N THR A 44 -9.76 2.69 -15.36
CA THR A 44 -8.77 3.14 -14.38
C THR A 44 -8.59 2.08 -13.29
N PRO A 45 -7.34 1.67 -12.96
CA PRO A 45 -7.09 0.75 -11.86
C PRO A 45 -7.65 1.31 -10.54
N VAL A 46 -8.52 0.53 -9.89
CA VAL A 46 -9.16 0.91 -8.62
C VAL A 46 -8.45 0.33 -7.40
N SER A 47 -7.45 -0.52 -7.65
CA SER A 47 -6.61 -1.12 -6.63
C SER A 47 -5.16 -1.12 -7.06
N MET A 48 -4.26 -1.00 -6.10
CA MET A 48 -2.82 -1.10 -6.29
C MET A 48 -2.31 -2.43 -5.75
N ASP A 49 -1.36 -3.04 -6.46
CA ASP A 49 -0.62 -4.20 -5.96
C ASP A 49 0.64 -3.73 -5.25
N VAL A 50 0.75 -4.09 -3.96
CA VAL A 50 1.90 -3.77 -3.12
C VAL A 50 2.64 -5.05 -2.78
N THR A 51 3.94 -5.04 -3.01
CA THR A 51 4.87 -6.06 -2.52
C THR A 51 5.91 -5.39 -1.64
N VAL A 52 6.03 -5.84 -0.41
CA VAL A 52 7.09 -5.44 0.53
C VAL A 52 7.99 -6.65 0.78
N THR A 53 9.30 -6.48 0.65
CA THR A 53 10.28 -7.52 1.01
C THR A 53 11.27 -6.98 2.01
N PHE A 54 11.73 -7.86 2.89
CA PHE A 54 12.66 -7.54 3.96
C PHE A 54 13.95 -8.33 3.76
N ALA A 55 15.09 -7.67 3.91
CA ALA A 55 16.39 -8.31 4.03
C ALA A 55 17.06 -7.81 5.30
N HIS A 56 17.64 -8.73 6.07
CA HIS A 56 18.30 -8.40 7.34
C HIS A 56 19.80 -8.63 7.23
N ALA A 57 20.58 -7.60 7.57
CA ALA A 57 22.04 -7.65 7.58
C ALA A 57 22.58 -6.62 8.56
N ASP A 58 23.67 -6.95 9.27
CA ASP A 58 24.38 -6.05 10.17
C ASP A 58 23.49 -5.37 11.23
N GLY A 59 22.50 -6.10 11.74
CA GLY A 59 21.53 -5.58 12.73
C GLY A 59 20.54 -4.55 12.17
N LYS A 60 20.50 -4.36 10.85
CA LYS A 60 19.59 -3.45 10.14
C LYS A 60 18.66 -4.23 9.21
N THR A 61 17.57 -3.57 8.82
CA THR A 61 16.59 -4.13 7.88
C THR A 61 16.51 -3.24 6.65
N THR A 62 16.78 -3.82 5.48
CA THR A 62 16.47 -3.22 4.19
C THR A 62 15.03 -3.55 3.83
N VAL A 63 14.22 -2.52 3.59
CA VAL A 63 12.84 -2.64 3.14
C VAL A 63 12.76 -2.23 1.68
N THR A 64 12.29 -3.12 0.82
CA THR A 64 12.02 -2.81 -0.60
C THR A 64 10.53 -2.86 -0.85
N VAL A 65 9.98 -1.79 -1.44
CA VAL A 65 8.57 -1.69 -1.79
C VAL A 65 8.42 -1.62 -3.31
N SER A 66 7.62 -2.52 -3.88
CA SER A 66 7.12 -2.45 -5.25
C SER A 66 5.64 -2.10 -5.21
N HIS A 67 5.24 -1.07 -5.95
CA HIS A 67 3.89 -0.53 -5.99
C HIS A 67 3.44 -0.35 -7.44
N ILE A 68 2.41 -1.09 -7.83
CA ILE A 68 1.87 -1.12 -9.20
C ILE A 68 0.41 -0.64 -9.15
N GLY A 69 0.00 0.24 -10.08
CA GLY A 69 -1.39 0.68 -10.25
C GLY A 69 -1.61 2.18 -10.15
N HIS A 70 -0.63 2.95 -9.63
CA HIS A 70 -0.67 4.41 -9.66
C HIS A 70 0.74 4.98 -9.83
N GLU A 71 0.89 5.97 -10.70
CA GLU A 71 2.15 6.69 -10.89
C GLU A 71 2.40 7.62 -9.70
N SER A 72 3.66 7.81 -9.27
CA SER A 72 4.05 8.76 -8.21
C SER A 72 3.77 8.38 -6.73
N ALA A 73 3.76 7.10 -6.36
CA ALA A 73 3.68 6.70 -4.94
C ALA A 73 5.00 6.83 -4.15
N GLY A 74 6.14 7.02 -4.83
CA GLY A 74 7.48 6.98 -4.23
C GLY A 74 7.67 7.94 -3.06
N THR A 75 7.34 9.22 -3.24
CA THR A 75 7.46 10.23 -2.18
C THR A 75 6.60 9.94 -0.95
N GLY A 76 5.41 9.36 -1.15
CA GLY A 76 4.55 8.94 -0.04
C GLY A 76 5.18 7.81 0.77
N TRP A 77 5.77 6.81 0.08
CA TRP A 77 6.51 5.72 0.72
C TRP A 77 7.75 6.19 1.46
N GLU A 78 8.55 7.09 0.88
CA GLU A 78 9.71 7.68 1.54
C GLU A 78 9.31 8.36 2.86
N GLN A 79 8.29 9.23 2.82
CA GLN A 79 7.80 9.90 4.03
C GLN A 79 7.26 8.94 5.09
N ALA A 80 6.61 7.84 4.66
CA ALA A 80 6.09 6.83 5.58
C ALA A 80 7.24 6.06 6.26
N LEU A 81 8.26 5.67 5.50
CA LEU A 81 9.43 4.96 6.01
C LEU A 81 10.30 5.84 6.91
N ASP A 82 10.47 7.12 6.59
CA ASP A 82 11.15 8.09 7.46
C ASP A 82 10.44 8.25 8.82
N LYS A 83 9.10 8.21 8.83
CA LYS A 83 8.32 8.24 10.07
C LYS A 83 8.43 6.94 10.83
N LEU A 84 8.43 5.81 10.14
CA LEU A 84 8.60 4.50 10.76
C LEU A 84 9.97 4.39 11.45
N GLU A 85 11.04 4.82 10.79
CA GLU A 85 12.40 4.83 11.37
C GLU A 85 12.42 5.61 12.70
N LYS A 86 11.80 6.79 12.74
CA LYS A 86 11.71 7.61 13.97
C LYS A 86 10.93 6.97 15.11
N VAL A 87 10.02 6.04 14.81
CA VAL A 87 9.24 5.31 15.83
C VAL A 87 10.00 4.08 16.34
N LEU A 88 10.92 3.53 15.54
CA LEU A 88 11.72 2.35 15.87
C LEU A 88 13.06 2.69 16.56
N ALA A 89 13.50 3.95 16.48
CA ALA A 89 14.70 4.47 17.13
C ALA A 89 14.48 4.83 18.61
#